data_AF-A0A9P8DEP2-F1
#
_entry.id   AF-A0A9P8DEP2-F1
#
_cell.length_a   1.000
_cell.length_b   1.000
_cell.length_c   1.000
_cell.angle_alpha   90.00
_cell.angle_beta   90.00
_cell.angle_gamma   90.00
#
_symmetry.space_group_name_H-M   'P 1'
#
loop_
_entity.id
_entity.type
_entity.pdbx_description
1 polymer ?
#
loop_
_entity_poly.entity_id
_entity_poly.type
_entity_poly.pdbx_seq_one_letter_code
_entity_poly.pdbx_strand_id
1 'polypeptide(L)'
;MPEEYMSMLKSLPSEVDKVKEAVVGVATVDVSIQIGPPRHLASGILYGIPDRPNQIPDHFYKDIGFNYGRGGGSQLPWTKGYAVCLEDYKARFASALSNYRTTRKHGGEFIYLLPAAWGADGGQSDGFVYPGDDNDWTSWDAFLERTLDDVKKSDMIDGLVVDIWNEPDLTFFWNRSMEQWLELWTRSFKKIRYVNP
;
A
#
# COMPACT_ATOMS: atom_id res chain seq x y z
N MET A 1 -13.63 0.32 16.11
CA MET A 1 -12.53 1.26 15.79
C MET A 1 -11.95 1.77 17.09
N PRO A 2 -10.61 1.85 17.22
CA PRO A 2 -9.97 2.29 18.46
C PRO A 2 -10.42 3.70 18.86
N GLU A 3 -10.54 3.97 20.16
CA GLU A 3 -10.96 5.29 20.67
C GLU A 3 -10.01 6.41 20.22
N GLU A 4 -8.73 6.12 19.99
CA GLU A 4 -7.76 7.05 19.42
C GLU A 4 -8.11 7.49 17.99
N TYR A 5 -8.63 6.59 17.15
CA TYR A 5 -9.09 6.95 15.80
C TYR A 5 -10.32 7.87 15.86
N MET A 6 -11.24 7.59 16.78
CA MET A 6 -12.40 8.45 17.00
C MET A 6 -12.02 9.79 17.64
N SER A 7 -10.93 9.87 18.41
CA SER A 7 -10.47 11.13 19.00
C SER A 7 -9.81 12.05 17.96
N MET A 8 -9.06 11.50 17.01
CA MET A 8 -8.54 12.24 15.85
C MET A 8 -9.67 12.73 14.92
N LEU A 9 -10.75 11.95 14.75
CA LEU A 9 -11.93 12.42 14.00
C LEU A 9 -12.79 13.43 14.79
N LYS A 10 -12.70 13.44 16.12
CA LYS A 10 -13.42 14.38 16.99
C LYS A 10 -12.77 15.77 17.09
N SER A 11 -11.63 15.98 16.43
CA SER A 11 -11.10 17.34 16.22
C SER A 11 -11.73 18.05 15.01
N LEU A 12 -12.81 17.52 14.44
CA LEU A 12 -13.59 18.25 13.47
C LEU A 12 -14.13 19.53 14.13
N PRO A 13 -13.88 20.71 13.55
CA PRO A 13 -14.34 21.96 14.12
C PRO A 13 -15.86 21.92 14.37
N SER A 14 -16.32 22.57 15.43
CA SER A 14 -17.75 22.67 15.73
C SER A 14 -18.49 23.29 14.53
N GLU A 15 -19.81 23.09 14.40
CA GLU A 15 -20.57 23.78 13.33
C GLU A 15 -20.42 25.31 13.35
N VAL A 16 -20.05 25.87 14.52
CA VAL A 16 -19.76 27.30 14.72
C VAL A 16 -18.42 27.72 14.08
N ASP A 17 -17.46 26.79 13.94
CA ASP A 17 -16.16 27.01 13.29
C ASP A 17 -16.22 26.82 11.76
N LYS A 18 -17.39 26.50 11.19
CA LYS A 18 -17.58 26.25 9.75
C LYS A 18 -17.81 27.50 8.90
N VAL A 19 -17.78 28.71 9.47
CA VAL A 19 -17.62 29.91 8.64
C VAL A 19 -16.15 30.02 8.27
N LYS A 20 -15.70 29.14 7.36
CA LYS A 20 -14.50 29.42 6.59
C LYS A 20 -14.82 30.64 5.76
N GLU A 21 -14.26 31.79 6.13
CA GLU A 21 -14.16 32.89 5.17
C GLU A 21 -13.64 32.31 3.85
N ALA A 22 -14.21 32.74 2.73
CA ALA A 22 -13.68 32.33 1.44
C ALA A 22 -12.19 32.66 1.45
N VAL A 23 -11.34 31.64 1.31
CA VAL A 23 -9.91 31.87 1.12
C VAL A 23 -9.80 32.54 -0.24
N VAL A 24 -9.78 33.87 -0.25
CA VAL A 24 -9.56 34.66 -1.46
C VAL A 24 -8.06 34.63 -1.74
N GLY A 25 -7.65 33.66 -2.56
CA GLY A 25 -6.30 33.58 -3.11
C GLY A 25 -6.27 34.03 -4.56
N VAL A 26 -5.14 34.59 -5.00
CA VAL A 26 -4.84 34.82 -6.41
C VAL A 26 -3.90 33.71 -6.89
N ALA A 27 -4.29 32.99 -7.94
CA ALA A 27 -3.42 32.08 -8.66
C ALA A 27 -2.90 32.77 -9.92
N THR A 28 -1.59 32.99 -10.01
CA THR A 28 -0.94 33.58 -11.18
C THR A 28 -0.18 32.50 -11.94
N VAL A 29 -0.40 32.43 -13.26
CA VAL A 29 0.32 31.52 -14.16
C VAL A 29 1.05 32.35 -15.21
N ASP A 30 2.37 32.19 -15.29
CA ASP A 30 3.18 32.77 -16.36
C ASP A 30 3.35 31.76 -17.50
N VAL A 31 2.59 31.95 -18.58
CA VAL A 31 2.60 31.06 -19.76
C VAL A 31 3.86 31.20 -20.62
N SER A 32 4.73 32.18 -20.33
CA SER A 32 6.02 32.31 -20.99
C SER A 32 7.10 31.40 -20.37
N ILE A 33 6.88 30.89 -19.16
CA ILE A 33 7.81 30.02 -18.44
C ILE A 33 7.42 28.55 -18.64
N GLN A 34 8.29 27.78 -19.29
CA GLN A 34 8.13 26.33 -19.41
C GLN A 34 8.99 25.59 -18.38
N ILE A 35 8.36 24.76 -17.55
CA ILE A 35 9.03 23.96 -16.51
C ILE A 35 9.23 22.48 -16.91
N GLY A 36 8.92 22.14 -18.16
CA GLY A 36 9.00 20.79 -18.72
C GLY A 36 7.63 20.14 -18.98
N PRO A 37 7.61 18.94 -19.61
CA PRO A 37 6.38 18.24 -19.91
C PRO A 37 5.70 17.68 -18.64
N PRO A 38 4.36 17.59 -18.59
CA PRO A 38 3.64 16.94 -17.49
C PRO A 38 4.08 15.48 -17.31
N ARG A 39 4.44 15.10 -16.09
CA ARG A 39 4.87 13.73 -15.72
C ARG A 39 3.82 12.94 -14.92
N HIS A 40 2.67 13.54 -14.61
CA HIS A 40 1.58 12.91 -13.86
C HIS A 40 2.02 12.23 -12.55
N LEU A 41 2.98 12.83 -11.82
CA LEU A 41 3.60 12.22 -10.64
C LEU A 41 2.64 12.01 -9.46
N ALA A 42 1.50 12.71 -9.46
CA ALA A 42 0.45 12.56 -8.45
C ALA A 42 -0.77 11.78 -8.97
N SER A 43 -0.71 11.24 -10.20
CA SER A 43 -1.82 10.49 -10.78
C SER A 43 -1.72 9.02 -10.36
N GLY A 44 -2.27 8.70 -9.19
CA GLY A 44 -2.22 7.36 -8.65
C GLY A 44 -3.41 7.02 -7.77
N ILE A 45 -3.61 5.72 -7.56
CA ILE A 45 -4.74 5.17 -6.81
C ILE A 45 -4.21 4.16 -5.78
N LEU A 46 -4.44 4.45 -4.50
CA LEU A 46 -4.22 3.51 -3.39
C LEU A 46 -5.53 2.81 -3.09
N TYR A 47 -5.62 1.53 -3.45
CA TYR A 47 -6.87 0.76 -3.46
C TYR A 47 -7.97 1.39 -4.35
N GLY A 48 -8.80 0.56 -4.98
CA GLY A 48 -9.84 1.03 -5.90
C GLY A 48 -9.67 0.61 -7.36
N ILE A 49 -8.64 -0.19 -7.66
CA ILE A 49 -8.62 -1.01 -8.88
C ILE A 49 -9.39 -2.31 -8.56
N PRO A 50 -10.51 -2.59 -9.25
CA PRO A 50 -11.27 -3.80 -8.98
C PRO A 50 -10.50 -5.07 -9.40
N ASP A 51 -10.66 -6.14 -8.63
CA ASP A 51 -10.06 -7.44 -8.98
C ASP A 51 -10.68 -8.05 -10.24
N ARG A 52 -11.89 -7.62 -10.62
CA ARG A 52 -12.55 -7.99 -11.87
C ARG A 52 -11.95 -7.16 -13.02
N PRO A 53 -11.20 -7.77 -13.96
CA PRO A 53 -10.58 -7.03 -15.05
C PRO A 53 -11.61 -6.31 -15.92
N ASN A 54 -11.24 -5.14 -16.43
CA ASN A 54 -12.05 -4.33 -17.35
C ASN A 54 -13.41 -3.87 -16.79
N GLN A 55 -13.61 -3.89 -15.46
CA GLN A 55 -14.81 -3.30 -14.86
C GLN A 55 -14.83 -1.77 -15.00
N ILE A 56 -13.66 -1.13 -14.95
CA ILE A 56 -13.48 0.30 -15.21
C ILE A 56 -13.06 0.47 -16.67
N PRO A 57 -13.79 1.25 -17.48
CA PRO A 57 -13.40 1.56 -18.85
C PRO A 57 -12.01 2.20 -18.95
N ASP A 58 -11.21 1.77 -19.93
CA ASP A 58 -9.80 2.19 -20.10
C ASP A 58 -9.57 3.71 -20.10
N HIS A 59 -10.52 4.50 -20.60
CA HIS A 59 -10.37 5.95 -20.71
C HIS A 59 -10.28 6.62 -19.32
N PHE A 60 -10.92 6.07 -18.29
CA PHE A 60 -10.80 6.60 -16.93
C PHE A 60 -9.40 6.45 -16.32
N TYR A 61 -8.57 5.54 -16.84
CA TYR A 61 -7.15 5.48 -16.51
C TYR A 61 -6.31 6.36 -17.44
N LYS A 62 -6.58 6.31 -18.75
CA LYS A 62 -5.77 7.02 -19.75
C LYS A 62 -5.88 8.54 -19.65
N ASP A 63 -7.10 9.06 -19.49
CA ASP A 63 -7.37 10.50 -19.61
C ASP A 63 -6.84 11.30 -18.41
N ILE A 64 -6.65 10.63 -17.26
CA ILE A 64 -6.01 11.22 -16.08
C ILE A 64 -4.48 11.09 -16.09
N GLY A 65 -3.92 10.44 -17.13
CA GLY A 65 -2.51 10.09 -17.18
C GLY A 65 -2.10 9.19 -16.01
N PHE A 66 -2.87 8.13 -15.75
CA PHE A 66 -2.64 7.23 -14.62
C PHE A 66 -1.20 6.70 -14.62
N ASN A 67 -0.54 6.82 -13.47
CA ASN A 67 0.89 6.58 -13.34
C ASN A 67 1.22 5.60 -12.20
N TYR A 68 0.38 5.47 -11.16
CA TYR A 68 0.65 4.59 -10.02
C TYR A 68 -0.57 3.84 -9.51
N GLY A 69 -0.43 2.52 -9.34
CA GLY A 69 -1.35 1.74 -8.50
C GLY A 69 -0.64 1.34 -7.20
N ARG A 70 -1.29 1.45 -6.04
CA ARG A 70 -0.77 0.92 -4.77
C ARG A 70 -1.79 0.00 -4.13
N GLY A 71 -1.35 -1.17 -3.67
CA GLY A 71 -2.22 -2.12 -2.98
C GLY A 71 -1.50 -3.41 -2.57
N GLY A 72 -2.21 -4.26 -1.84
CA GLY A 72 -1.70 -5.59 -1.45
C GLY A 72 -2.75 -6.51 -0.82
N GLY A 73 -4.04 -6.23 -1.07
CA GLY A 73 -5.16 -7.02 -0.57
C GLY A 73 -5.61 -6.69 0.86
N SER A 74 -5.27 -5.52 1.41
CA SER A 74 -5.76 -5.10 2.73
C SER A 74 -7.28 -5.17 2.80
N GLN A 75 -7.80 -5.67 3.92
CA GLN A 75 -9.22 -5.66 4.26
C GLN A 75 -10.16 -6.30 3.22
N LEU A 76 -9.63 -7.14 2.32
CA LEU A 76 -10.47 -7.98 1.49
C LEU A 76 -11.40 -8.84 2.36
N PRO A 77 -12.66 -9.02 1.97
CA PRO A 77 -13.59 -9.86 2.72
C PRO A 77 -13.04 -11.27 2.93
N TRP A 78 -13.26 -11.82 4.12
CA TRP A 78 -12.97 -13.23 4.45
C TRP A 78 -11.49 -13.65 4.42
N THR A 79 -10.54 -12.70 4.38
CA THR A 79 -9.10 -12.98 4.49
C THR A 79 -8.41 -12.00 5.44
N LYS A 80 -7.41 -12.49 6.17
CA LYS A 80 -6.62 -11.76 7.17
C LYS A 80 -5.11 -11.73 6.90
N GLY A 81 -4.65 -12.31 5.79
CA GLY A 81 -3.25 -12.36 5.37
C GLY A 81 -2.45 -13.54 5.93
N TYR A 82 -1.17 -13.57 5.56
CA TYR A 82 -0.24 -14.68 5.83
C TYR A 82 -0.09 -15.03 7.31
N ALA A 83 -0.07 -14.02 8.18
CA ALA A 83 0.07 -14.20 9.63
C ALA A 83 -1.06 -15.05 10.24
N VAL A 84 -2.20 -15.17 9.55
CA VAL A 84 -3.32 -16.03 9.96
C VAL A 84 -3.23 -17.38 9.27
N CYS A 85 -3.19 -17.43 7.93
CA CYS A 85 -2.99 -18.68 7.19
C CYS A 85 -2.53 -18.44 5.75
N LEU A 86 -2.09 -19.53 5.10
CA LEU A 86 -1.59 -19.49 3.73
C LEU A 86 -2.70 -19.18 2.70
N GLU A 87 -3.91 -19.64 2.94
CA GLU A 87 -5.07 -19.46 2.07
C GLU A 87 -5.48 -17.98 2.02
N ASP A 88 -5.43 -17.31 3.16
CA ASP A 88 -5.67 -15.89 3.29
C ASP A 88 -4.61 -15.07 2.53
N TYR A 89 -3.33 -15.44 2.67
CA TYR A 89 -2.24 -14.88 1.87
C TYR A 89 -2.50 -15.04 0.37
N LYS A 90 -2.85 -16.25 -0.10
CA LYS A 90 -3.09 -16.52 -1.53
C LYS A 90 -4.20 -15.62 -2.07
N ALA A 91 -5.27 -15.41 -1.30
CA ALA A 91 -6.36 -14.52 -1.69
C ALA A 91 -5.89 -13.06 -1.85
N ARG A 92 -5.11 -12.54 -0.88
CA ARG A 92 -4.57 -11.17 -0.93
C ARG A 92 -3.54 -10.98 -2.04
N PHE A 93 -2.66 -11.97 -2.25
CA PHE A 93 -1.72 -11.97 -3.36
C PHE A 93 -2.43 -11.99 -4.72
N ALA A 94 -3.50 -12.77 -4.88
CA ALA A 94 -4.26 -12.82 -6.12
C ALA A 94 -4.90 -11.47 -6.46
N SER A 95 -5.42 -10.75 -5.47
CA SER A 95 -5.90 -9.37 -5.65
C SER A 95 -4.77 -8.43 -6.04
N ALA A 96 -3.64 -8.45 -5.32
CA ALA A 96 -2.46 -7.65 -5.64
C ALA A 96 -1.98 -7.88 -7.08
N LEU A 97 -1.94 -9.14 -7.52
CA LEU A 97 -1.57 -9.51 -8.90
C LEU A 97 -2.59 -8.98 -9.93
N SER A 98 -3.89 -9.01 -9.63
CA SER A 98 -4.92 -8.42 -10.51
C SER A 98 -4.75 -6.90 -10.64
N ASN A 99 -4.47 -6.22 -9.51
CA ASN A 99 -4.21 -4.80 -9.44
C ASN A 99 -2.93 -4.42 -10.21
N TYR A 100 -1.86 -5.20 -10.04
CA TYR A 100 -0.61 -5.09 -10.80
C TYR A 100 -0.86 -5.16 -12.31
N ARG A 101 -1.56 -6.20 -12.77
CA ARG A 101 -1.82 -6.40 -14.20
C ARG A 101 -2.59 -5.23 -14.81
N THR A 102 -3.59 -4.73 -14.12
CA THR A 102 -4.35 -3.54 -14.56
C THR A 102 -3.46 -2.30 -14.56
N THR A 103 -2.63 -2.14 -13.53
CA THR A 103 -1.69 -1.01 -13.44
C THR A 103 -0.70 -1.00 -14.61
N ARG A 104 -0.09 -2.15 -14.92
CA ARG A 104 0.83 -2.31 -16.06
C ARG A 104 0.14 -2.18 -17.41
N LYS A 105 -1.10 -2.66 -17.56
CA LYS A 105 -1.91 -2.44 -18.78
C LYS A 105 -2.01 -0.96 -19.15
N HIS A 106 -2.01 -0.08 -18.15
CA HIS A 106 -2.11 1.37 -18.32
C HIS A 106 -0.75 2.09 -18.19
N GLY A 107 0.37 1.35 -18.18
CA GLY A 107 1.72 1.90 -18.17
C GLY A 107 2.23 2.37 -16.82
N GLY A 108 1.42 2.32 -15.76
CA GLY A 108 1.78 2.80 -14.43
C GLY A 108 2.65 1.82 -13.64
N GLU A 109 3.37 2.33 -12.64
CA GLU A 109 4.12 1.51 -11.68
C GLU A 109 3.17 0.97 -10.61
N PHE A 110 3.37 -0.28 -10.19
CA PHE A 110 2.60 -0.88 -9.11
C PHE A 110 3.42 -0.96 -7.84
N ILE A 111 2.94 -0.27 -6.80
CA ILE A 111 3.52 -0.25 -5.47
C ILE A 111 2.84 -1.37 -4.65
N TYR A 112 3.53 -2.49 -4.50
CA TYR A 112 3.02 -3.64 -3.76
C TYR A 112 3.27 -3.49 -2.26
N LEU A 113 2.19 -3.37 -1.51
CA LEU A 113 2.20 -3.18 -0.07
C LEU A 113 2.32 -4.52 0.66
N LEU A 114 3.53 -4.90 1.08
CA LEU A 114 3.77 -6.16 1.80
C LEU A 114 2.96 -6.36 3.10
N PRO A 115 2.77 -5.35 3.98
CA PRO A 115 2.05 -5.57 5.24
C PRO A 115 0.59 -5.95 4.99
N ALA A 116 0.01 -5.58 3.85
CA ALA A 116 -1.32 -6.00 3.45
C ALA A 116 -1.39 -7.52 3.22
N ALA A 117 -0.44 -8.09 2.48
CA ALA A 117 -0.38 -9.53 2.26
C ALA A 117 0.02 -10.31 3.53
N TRP A 118 0.85 -9.70 4.38
CA TRP A 118 1.19 -10.24 5.70
C TRP A 118 -0.03 -10.29 6.63
N GLY A 119 -0.87 -9.27 6.63
CA GLY A 119 -2.03 -9.14 7.52
C GLY A 119 -1.97 -7.94 8.47
N ALA A 120 -0.90 -7.14 8.44
CA ALA A 120 -0.77 -5.91 9.22
C ALA A 120 -1.42 -4.71 8.50
N ASP A 121 -2.74 -4.78 8.30
CA ASP A 121 -3.52 -3.79 7.54
C ASP A 121 -4.42 -2.89 8.41
N GLY A 122 -4.20 -2.91 9.72
CA GLY A 122 -5.07 -2.26 10.69
C GLY A 122 -6.28 -3.09 11.14
N GLY A 123 -6.58 -4.19 10.46
CA GLY A 123 -7.66 -5.10 10.82
C GLY A 123 -7.20 -6.32 11.64
N GLN A 124 -6.01 -6.23 12.26
CA GLN A 124 -5.34 -7.35 12.93
C GLN A 124 -6.22 -7.91 14.06
N SER A 125 -6.18 -9.23 14.24
CA SER A 125 -6.87 -9.90 15.36
C SER A 125 -6.15 -9.66 16.68
N ASP A 126 -6.85 -9.88 17.79
CA ASP A 126 -6.21 -9.96 19.10
C ASP A 126 -5.11 -11.04 19.09
N GLY A 127 -3.97 -10.74 19.73
CA GLY A 127 -2.81 -11.64 19.74
C GLY A 127 -2.04 -11.70 18.41
N PHE A 128 -2.23 -10.73 17.51
CA PHE A 128 -1.45 -10.65 16.28
C PHE A 128 0.06 -10.60 16.56
N VAL A 129 0.77 -11.58 15.99
CA VAL A 129 2.21 -11.71 16.10
C VAL A 129 2.85 -10.83 15.03
N TYR A 130 3.60 -9.81 15.48
CA TYR A 130 4.37 -8.97 14.58
C TYR A 130 5.70 -9.67 14.22
N PRO A 131 6.26 -9.39 13.04
CA PRO A 131 7.58 -9.89 12.68
C PRO A 131 8.64 -9.56 13.74
N GLY A 132 9.39 -10.56 14.20
CA GLY A 132 10.45 -10.39 15.21
C GLY A 132 9.98 -10.45 16.66
N ASP A 133 8.70 -10.71 16.92
CA ASP A 133 8.21 -10.98 18.27
C ASP A 133 8.97 -12.16 18.88
N ASP A 134 9.32 -12.05 20.16
CA ASP A 134 10.17 -13.00 20.87
C ASP A 134 11.53 -13.27 20.19
N ASN A 135 12.02 -12.29 19.40
CA ASN A 135 13.22 -12.40 18.57
C ASN A 135 13.12 -13.52 17.51
N ASP A 136 11.91 -13.90 17.12
CA ASP A 136 11.63 -14.88 16.07
C ASP A 136 11.25 -14.20 14.75
N TRP A 137 12.12 -14.36 13.76
CA TRP A 137 11.95 -13.84 12.41
C TRP A 137 11.49 -14.90 11.41
N THR A 138 11.33 -16.16 11.84
CA THR A 138 11.12 -17.32 10.97
C THR A 138 9.89 -17.14 10.07
N SER A 139 8.77 -16.71 10.64
CA SER A 139 7.52 -16.53 9.88
C SER A 139 7.62 -15.40 8.85
N TRP A 140 8.26 -14.29 9.21
CA TRP A 140 8.47 -13.17 8.30
C TRP A 140 9.41 -13.51 7.15
N ASP A 141 10.53 -14.19 7.44
CA ASP A 141 11.48 -14.59 6.40
C ASP A 141 10.84 -15.60 5.43
N ALA A 142 10.05 -16.55 5.95
CA ALA A 142 9.29 -17.50 5.13
C ALA A 142 8.21 -16.82 4.27
N PHE A 143 7.50 -15.84 4.84
CA PHE A 143 6.55 -14.99 4.11
C PHE A 143 7.24 -14.24 2.97
N LEU A 144 8.37 -13.60 3.24
CA LEU A 144 9.09 -12.80 2.26
C LEU A 144 9.66 -13.69 1.14
N GLU A 145 10.23 -14.84 1.48
CA GLU A 145 10.72 -15.81 0.50
C GLU A 145 9.60 -16.30 -0.42
N ARG A 146 8.46 -16.72 0.16
CA ARG A 146 7.29 -17.12 -0.61
C ARG A 146 6.79 -15.99 -1.50
N THR A 147 6.63 -14.80 -0.94
CA THR A 147 6.09 -13.66 -1.67
C THR A 147 6.94 -13.33 -2.88
N LEU A 148 8.26 -13.29 -2.73
CA LEU A 148 9.17 -13.01 -3.83
C LEU A 148 9.20 -14.14 -4.88
N ASP A 149 9.05 -15.40 -4.46
CA ASP A 149 8.90 -16.54 -5.38
C ASP A 149 7.59 -16.47 -6.17
N ASP A 150 6.47 -16.13 -5.52
CA ASP A 150 5.17 -15.96 -6.19
C ASP A 150 5.18 -14.75 -7.14
N VAL A 151 5.84 -13.64 -6.76
CA VAL A 151 6.08 -12.49 -7.66
C VAL A 151 6.82 -12.95 -8.93
N LYS A 152 7.89 -13.75 -8.79
CA LYS A 152 8.64 -14.28 -9.93
C LYS A 152 7.79 -15.22 -10.79
N LYS A 153 7.10 -16.18 -10.16
CA LYS A 153 6.27 -17.18 -10.85
C LYS A 153 5.07 -16.58 -11.59
N SER A 154 4.60 -15.42 -11.14
CA SER A 154 3.47 -14.71 -11.73
C SER A 154 3.85 -13.64 -12.74
N ASP A 155 5.16 -13.48 -13.02
CA ASP A 155 5.71 -12.44 -13.90
C ASP A 155 5.35 -11.01 -13.43
N MET A 156 5.32 -10.80 -12.10
CA MET A 156 4.94 -9.54 -11.46
C MET A 156 6.16 -8.63 -11.21
N ILE A 157 7.13 -8.61 -12.12
CA ILE A 157 8.44 -7.94 -11.90
C ILE A 157 8.52 -6.56 -12.57
N ASP A 158 8.06 -6.44 -13.81
CA ASP A 158 8.17 -5.19 -14.56
C ASP A 158 7.31 -4.09 -13.93
N GLY A 159 7.88 -2.90 -13.69
CA GLY A 159 7.20 -1.78 -13.05
C GLY A 159 6.72 -2.05 -11.61
N LEU A 160 7.29 -3.05 -10.92
CA LEU A 160 7.00 -3.33 -9.51
C LEU A 160 7.88 -2.46 -8.59
N VAL A 161 7.24 -1.79 -7.64
CA VAL A 161 7.87 -1.15 -6.48
C VAL A 161 7.43 -1.91 -5.24
N VAL A 162 8.36 -2.35 -4.40
CA VAL A 162 8.03 -3.07 -3.15
C VAL A 162 8.00 -2.08 -1.99
N ASP A 163 6.83 -1.94 -1.38
CA ASP A 163 6.61 -1.13 -0.18
C ASP A 163 6.63 -2.05 1.04
N ILE A 164 7.73 -1.99 1.80
CA ILE A 164 8.04 -2.95 2.88
C ILE A 164 7.04 -2.83 4.03
N TRP A 165 6.55 -1.63 4.35
CA TRP A 165 5.58 -1.42 5.42
C TRP A 165 4.83 -0.09 5.31
N ASN A 166 3.63 -0.04 5.88
CA ASN A 166 2.79 1.15 5.93
C ASN A 166 2.96 1.84 7.29
N GLU A 167 3.30 3.13 7.28
CA GLU A 167 3.17 4.04 8.44
C GLU A 167 3.61 3.40 9.77
N PRO A 168 4.89 2.97 9.89
CA PRO A 168 5.41 2.29 11.08
C PRO A 168 5.43 3.19 12.33
N ASP A 169 5.20 4.49 12.17
CA ASP A 169 5.00 5.48 13.21
C ASP A 169 3.60 5.43 13.85
N LEU A 170 2.64 4.77 13.22
CA LEU A 170 1.29 4.56 13.75
C LEU A 170 1.17 3.17 14.40
N THR A 171 0.84 3.16 15.69
CA THR A 171 0.71 1.94 16.52
C THR A 171 -0.24 0.89 15.92
N PHE A 172 -1.24 1.34 15.18
CA PHE A 172 -2.19 0.49 14.49
C PHE A 172 -1.59 -0.34 13.33
N PHE A 173 -0.55 0.16 12.66
CA PHE A 173 0.16 -0.58 11.62
C PHE A 173 1.45 -1.22 12.13
N TRP A 174 2.05 -0.66 13.19
CA TRP A 174 3.23 -1.19 13.82
C TRP A 174 3.22 -0.93 15.33
N ASN A 175 2.94 -1.97 16.13
CA ASN A 175 2.85 -1.85 17.58
C ASN A 175 4.08 -2.42 18.30
N ARG A 176 5.27 -2.16 17.77
CA ARG A 176 6.55 -2.69 18.27
C ARG A 176 7.62 -1.60 18.28
N SER A 177 8.79 -1.89 18.85
CA SER A 177 9.84 -0.87 19.00
C SER A 177 10.42 -0.42 17.66
N MET A 178 11.08 0.74 17.67
CA MET A 178 11.79 1.28 16.50
C MET A 178 12.95 0.36 16.09
N GLU A 179 13.63 -0.27 17.05
CA GLU A 179 14.72 -1.22 16.78
C GLU A 179 14.22 -2.44 16.02
N GLN A 180 13.08 -3.01 16.45
CA GLN A 180 12.44 -4.13 15.75
C GLN A 180 11.99 -3.72 14.34
N TRP A 181 11.47 -2.50 14.17
CA TRP A 181 11.13 -1.94 12.86
C TRP A 181 12.35 -1.85 11.92
N LEU A 182 13.45 -1.28 12.41
CA LEU A 182 14.68 -1.13 11.63
C LEU A 182 15.29 -2.48 11.24
N GLU A 183 15.16 -3.49 12.10
CA GLU A 183 15.56 -4.86 11.78
C GLU A 183 14.68 -5.45 10.67
N LEU A 184 13.35 -5.37 10.80
CA LEU A 184 12.42 -5.80 9.74
C LEU A 184 12.76 -5.13 8.40
N TRP A 185 12.95 -3.81 8.40
CA TRP A 185 13.29 -3.05 7.20
C TRP A 185 14.60 -3.54 6.58
N THR A 186 15.65 -3.68 7.38
CA THR A 186 16.98 -4.09 6.91
C THR A 186 16.97 -5.50 6.34
N ARG A 187 16.31 -6.45 7.02
CA ARG A 187 16.16 -7.85 6.55
C ARG A 187 15.42 -7.89 5.22
N SER A 188 14.30 -7.19 5.15
CA SER A 188 13.42 -7.18 3.98
C SER A 188 14.12 -6.56 2.78
N PHE A 189 14.75 -5.39 2.96
CA PHE A 189 15.49 -4.71 1.90
C PHE A 189 16.59 -5.59 1.30
N LYS A 190 17.39 -6.24 2.15
CA LYS A 190 18.47 -7.14 1.70
C LYS A 190 17.94 -8.30 0.85
N LYS A 191 16.87 -8.97 1.30
CA LYS A 191 16.28 -10.10 0.58
C LYS A 191 15.64 -9.64 -0.75
N ILE A 192 14.90 -8.54 -0.74
CA ILE A 192 14.29 -7.97 -1.97
C ILE A 192 15.37 -7.67 -3.01
N ARG A 193 16.44 -6.97 -2.62
CA ARG A 193 17.56 -6.63 -3.52
C ARG A 193 18.35 -7.84 -4.02
N TYR A 194 18.46 -8.90 -3.23
CA TYR A 194 19.09 -10.14 -3.68
C TYR A 194 18.29 -10.82 -4.79
N VAL A 195 16.96 -10.76 -4.70
CA VAL A 195 16.04 -11.52 -5.55
C VAL A 195 15.60 -10.73 -6.78
N ASN A 196 15.59 -9.39 -6.70
CA ASN A 196 15.24 -8.44 -7.75
C ASN A 196 16.21 -7.22 -7.68
N PRO A 197 17.42 -7.32 -8.26
CA PRO A 197 18.50 -6.32 -8.12
C PRO A 197 18.18 -4.96 -8.73
#